data_AF-D7FRF8-F1
#
_entry.id   AF-D7FRF8-F1
#
_cell.length_a   1.000
_cell.length_b   1.000
_cell.length_c   1.000
_cell.angle_alpha   90.00
_cell.angle_beta   90.00
_cell.angle_gamma   90.00
#
_symmetry.space_group_name_H-M   'P 1'
#
loop_
_entity.id
_entity.type
_entity.pdbx_description
1 polymer ?
#
loop_
_entity_poly.entity_id
_entity_poly.type
_entity_poly.pdbx_seq_one_letter_code
_entity_poly.pdbx_strand_id
1 'polypeptide(L)'
;MASAACCAAGPPVACDYTPKGTISKIGDVDTYFVGSGPKALVVVYDIFGFSPQLKQVCDMFAAAGFNVAMPDFCKGNPWPLENFPPKDRSELGAWFGTTGKWETSIRPTFIPAVAHMKEHRGAEVVGVTGFCWGGMIAMKAASLDPDAEGGVKAGGTVHPAMLSAELAQDVKVPVLIMPSGEDPDHLPVKEVLDKKPFGDKCQYRRFDDMHHGFCAARGDWANAVQATRAAEAIDAFVKFYTANL
;
A
#
# COMPACT_ATOMS: atom_id res chain seq x y z
N MET A 1 -7.50 5.47 15.69
CA MET A 1 -7.25 6.94 15.62
C MET A 1 -6.21 7.21 14.54
N ALA A 2 -6.24 8.40 13.92
CA ALA A 2 -5.26 8.81 12.91
C ALA A 2 -3.82 8.71 13.43
N SER A 3 -2.88 8.25 12.59
CA SER A 3 -1.46 8.10 12.97
C SER A 3 -0.82 9.46 13.25
N ALA A 4 -0.13 9.59 14.39
CA ALA A 4 0.59 10.81 14.76
C ALA A 4 1.71 11.14 13.77
N ALA A 5 2.47 10.13 13.32
CA ALA A 5 3.53 10.27 12.32
C ALA A 5 2.96 10.77 10.98
N CYS A 6 1.85 10.15 10.53
CA CYS A 6 1.18 10.58 9.31
C CYS A 6 0.76 12.06 9.39
N CYS A 7 0.12 12.49 10.48
CA CYS A 7 -0.34 13.88 10.66
C CYS A 7 0.80 14.89 10.87
N ALA A 8 1.98 14.46 11.34
CA ALA A 8 3.12 15.33 11.60
C ALA A 8 4.02 15.52 10.37
N ALA A 9 4.03 14.56 9.44
CA ALA A 9 4.75 14.71 8.18
C ALA A 9 4.18 15.86 7.35
N GLY A 10 5.01 16.46 6.49
CA GLY A 10 4.62 17.58 5.62
C GLY A 10 3.62 17.20 4.52
N PRO A 11 3.17 18.17 3.69
CA PRO A 11 2.36 17.88 2.51
C PRO A 11 3.14 17.10 1.43
N PRO A 12 2.47 16.56 0.40
CA PRO A 12 3.13 16.00 -0.77
C PRO A 12 4.18 16.93 -1.40
N VAL A 13 5.24 16.34 -1.92
CA VAL A 13 6.32 17.05 -2.60
C VAL A 13 6.08 17.00 -4.11
N ALA A 14 6.43 18.08 -4.82
CA ALA A 14 6.36 18.11 -6.28
C ALA A 14 7.23 17.02 -6.90
N CYS A 15 6.74 16.39 -7.96
CA CYS A 15 7.45 15.32 -8.67
C CYS A 15 7.14 15.43 -10.16
N ASP A 16 8.18 15.59 -10.96
CA ASP A 16 8.10 15.76 -12.42
C ASP A 16 8.14 14.41 -13.16
N TYR A 17 7.78 13.32 -12.48
CA TYR A 17 7.75 12.00 -13.09
C TYR A 17 6.59 11.86 -14.08
N THR A 18 6.87 11.32 -15.26
CA THR A 18 5.86 10.96 -16.27
C THR A 18 5.50 9.47 -16.14
N PRO A 19 4.27 9.13 -15.72
CA PRO A 19 3.80 7.75 -15.61
C PRO A 19 3.85 6.99 -16.95
N LYS A 20 4.23 5.71 -16.91
CA LYS A 20 4.35 4.84 -18.10
C LYS A 20 3.12 3.97 -18.36
N GLY A 21 2.29 3.78 -17.35
CA GLY A 21 1.05 3.02 -17.39
C GLY A 21 -0.11 3.80 -17.99
N THR A 22 -1.29 3.19 -17.95
CA THR A 22 -2.53 3.76 -18.46
C THR A 22 -3.60 3.78 -17.38
N ILE A 23 -4.51 4.74 -17.46
CA ILE A 23 -5.71 4.75 -16.61
C ILE A 23 -6.86 4.20 -17.45
N SER A 24 -7.49 3.13 -16.96
CA SER A 24 -8.73 2.59 -17.50
C SER A 24 -9.65 2.13 -16.36
N LYS A 25 -10.91 1.84 -16.65
CA LYS A 25 -11.90 1.54 -15.61
C LYS A 25 -12.04 0.05 -15.33
N ILE A 26 -12.20 -0.28 -14.04
CA ILE A 26 -12.82 -1.52 -13.59
C ILE A 26 -14.23 -1.15 -13.11
N GLY A 27 -15.24 -1.42 -13.92
CA GLY A 27 -16.59 -0.89 -13.68
C GLY A 27 -16.61 0.64 -13.74
N ASP A 28 -16.93 1.30 -12.64
CA ASP A 28 -16.93 2.76 -12.49
C ASP A 28 -15.60 3.33 -11.95
N VAL A 29 -14.72 2.47 -11.43
CA VAL A 29 -13.49 2.86 -10.73
C VAL A 29 -12.33 3.06 -11.71
N ASP A 30 -11.76 4.27 -11.74
CA ASP A 30 -10.51 4.52 -12.45
C ASP A 30 -9.37 3.74 -11.81
N THR A 31 -8.59 3.04 -12.63
CA THR A 31 -7.49 2.19 -12.19
C THR A 31 -6.27 2.45 -13.05
N TYR A 32 -5.15 2.75 -12.40
CA TYR A 32 -3.87 2.82 -13.08
C TYR A 32 -3.31 1.42 -13.27
N PHE A 33 -3.03 1.05 -14.51
CA PHE A 33 -2.48 -0.25 -14.89
C PHE A 33 -1.11 -0.09 -15.54
N VAL A 34 -0.19 -0.98 -15.18
CA VAL A 34 1.13 -1.06 -15.81
C VAL A 34 1.68 -2.48 -15.67
N GLY A 35 2.50 -2.90 -16.63
CA GLY A 35 3.09 -4.24 -16.64
C GLY A 35 2.13 -5.35 -17.05
N SER A 36 2.65 -6.56 -17.03
CA SER A 36 1.98 -7.80 -17.46
C SER A 36 2.68 -9.00 -16.82
N GLY A 37 2.01 -10.15 -16.76
CA GLY A 37 2.59 -11.39 -16.26
C GLY A 37 1.68 -12.10 -15.24
N PRO A 38 2.06 -13.31 -14.82
CA PRO A 38 1.22 -14.16 -13.98
C PRO A 38 1.18 -13.70 -12.51
N LYS A 39 2.16 -12.90 -12.05
CA LYS A 39 2.20 -12.35 -10.70
C LYS A 39 1.71 -10.91 -10.72
N ALA A 40 0.60 -10.64 -10.03
CA ALA A 40 0.02 -9.31 -9.97
C ALA A 40 0.15 -8.65 -8.59
N LEU A 41 0.16 -7.32 -8.57
CA LEU A 41 0.10 -6.51 -7.36
C LEU A 41 -1.07 -5.52 -7.44
N VAL A 42 -1.92 -5.53 -6.42
CA VAL A 42 -2.88 -4.45 -6.17
C VAL A 42 -2.24 -3.46 -5.20
N VAL A 43 -2.04 -2.23 -5.65
CA VAL A 43 -1.38 -1.17 -4.88
C VAL A 43 -2.44 -0.26 -4.24
N VAL A 44 -2.36 -0.09 -2.92
CA VAL A 44 -3.18 0.82 -2.13
C VAL A 44 -2.32 2.00 -1.69
N TYR A 45 -2.63 3.16 -2.23
CA TYR A 45 -1.92 4.41 -2.00
C TYR A 45 -2.09 4.98 -0.58
N ASP A 46 -1.45 6.13 -0.34
CA ASP A 46 -1.67 6.94 0.86
C ASP A 46 -2.96 7.78 0.75
N ILE A 47 -3.24 8.62 1.76
CA ILE A 47 -4.50 9.39 1.80
C ILE A 47 -4.66 10.41 0.64
N PHE A 48 -3.64 10.63 -0.19
CA PHE A 48 -3.63 11.63 -1.26
C PHE A 48 -4.00 11.07 -2.65
N GLY A 49 -4.28 9.77 -2.76
CA GLY A 49 -4.73 9.16 -4.01
C GLY A 49 -3.60 9.01 -5.05
N PHE A 50 -3.91 9.34 -6.32
CA PHE A 50 -3.05 9.10 -7.47
C PHE A 50 -1.85 10.07 -7.62
N SER A 51 -0.93 10.04 -6.66
CA SER A 51 0.32 10.81 -6.73
C SER A 51 1.25 10.30 -7.86
N PRO A 52 2.04 11.19 -8.49
CA PRO A 52 3.05 10.79 -9.47
C PRO A 52 4.07 9.79 -8.91
N GLN A 53 4.51 9.97 -7.65
CA GLN A 53 5.44 9.06 -6.97
C GLN A 53 4.88 7.65 -6.88
N LEU A 54 3.60 7.48 -6.52
CA LEU A 54 3.03 6.13 -6.44
C LEU A 54 2.83 5.47 -7.80
N LYS A 55 2.55 6.26 -8.85
CA LYS A 55 2.59 5.75 -10.24
C LYS A 55 4.02 5.33 -10.62
N GLN A 56 5.05 6.08 -10.20
CA GLN A 56 6.44 5.70 -10.37
C GLN A 56 6.79 4.40 -9.65
N VAL A 57 6.30 4.18 -8.42
CA VAL A 57 6.45 2.89 -7.72
C VAL A 57 5.79 1.76 -8.51
N CYS A 58 4.55 1.96 -8.99
CA CYS A 58 3.87 0.96 -9.82
C CYS A 58 4.67 0.61 -11.07
N ASP A 59 5.26 1.61 -11.73
CA ASP A 59 6.10 1.41 -12.91
C ASP A 59 7.39 0.64 -12.59
N MET A 60 7.96 0.83 -11.40
CA MET A 60 9.12 0.07 -10.93
C MET A 60 8.76 -1.38 -10.61
N PHE A 61 7.59 -1.65 -10.02
CA PHE A 61 7.07 -3.01 -9.87
C PHE A 61 6.85 -3.68 -11.24
N ALA A 62 6.27 -2.96 -12.20
CA ALA A 62 6.12 -3.49 -13.55
C ALA A 62 7.45 -3.77 -14.24
N ALA A 63 8.45 -2.89 -14.08
CA ALA A 63 9.80 -3.12 -14.59
C ALA A 63 10.47 -4.35 -13.95
N ALA A 64 10.07 -4.72 -12.73
CA ALA A 64 10.50 -5.94 -12.05
C ALA A 64 9.68 -7.21 -12.45
N GLY A 65 8.75 -7.09 -13.39
CA GLY A 65 8.00 -8.22 -13.95
C GLY A 65 6.63 -8.47 -13.31
N PHE A 66 6.11 -7.55 -12.50
CA PHE A 66 4.76 -7.65 -11.94
C PHE A 66 3.70 -7.03 -12.85
N ASN A 67 2.50 -7.60 -12.81
CA ASN A 67 1.31 -7.01 -13.38
C ASN A 67 0.61 -6.11 -12.35
N VAL A 68 0.58 -4.80 -12.53
CA VAL A 68 0.19 -3.87 -11.46
C VAL A 68 -1.15 -3.22 -11.74
N ALA A 69 -1.98 -3.12 -10.71
CA ALA A 69 -3.18 -2.30 -10.66
C ALA A 69 -3.18 -1.41 -9.42
N MET A 70 -3.46 -0.13 -9.60
CA MET A 70 -3.71 0.82 -8.51
C MET A 70 -5.09 1.45 -8.73
N PRO A 71 -6.16 0.85 -8.16
CA PRO A 71 -7.52 1.40 -8.23
C PRO A 71 -7.65 2.71 -7.46
N ASP A 72 -8.54 3.60 -7.92
CA ASP A 72 -8.98 4.77 -7.16
C ASP A 72 -9.96 4.33 -6.07
N PHE A 73 -9.39 3.86 -4.97
CA PHE A 73 -10.11 3.48 -3.75
C PHE A 73 -10.92 4.62 -3.12
N CYS A 74 -10.59 5.88 -3.42
CA CYS A 74 -11.26 7.06 -2.89
C CYS A 74 -12.37 7.56 -3.82
N LYS A 75 -12.48 7.01 -5.03
CA LYS A 75 -13.46 7.38 -6.05
C LYS A 75 -13.50 8.89 -6.29
N GLY A 76 -12.33 9.50 -6.47
CA GLY A 76 -12.15 10.93 -6.67
C GLY A 76 -12.22 11.79 -5.41
N ASN A 77 -12.35 11.19 -4.22
CA ASN A 77 -12.47 11.91 -2.95
C ASN A 77 -11.32 11.60 -1.96
N PRO A 78 -10.03 11.74 -2.35
CA PRO A 78 -8.92 11.59 -1.41
C PRO A 78 -8.98 12.66 -0.31
N TRP A 79 -8.14 12.55 0.71
CA TRP A 79 -8.02 13.61 1.71
C TRP A 79 -7.56 14.92 1.04
N PRO A 80 -8.25 16.06 1.23
CA PRO A 80 -7.91 17.31 0.55
C PRO A 80 -6.53 17.84 0.99
N LEU A 81 -5.70 18.22 0.02
CA LEU A 81 -4.33 18.69 0.27
C LEU A 81 -4.30 19.98 1.06
N GLU A 82 -5.23 20.90 0.77
CA GLU A 82 -5.40 22.17 1.45
C GLU A 82 -5.77 22.02 2.94
N ASN A 83 -6.27 20.85 3.32
CA ASN A 83 -6.62 20.50 4.69
C ASN A 83 -5.49 19.72 5.38
N PHE A 84 -4.29 19.69 4.81
CA PHE A 84 -3.15 18.95 5.34
C PHE A 84 -2.00 19.90 5.77
N PRO A 85 -1.41 19.76 6.98
CA PRO A 85 -1.78 18.80 8.03
C PRO A 85 -3.18 19.12 8.62
N PRO A 86 -3.91 18.10 9.12
CA PRO A 86 -5.26 18.31 9.63
C PRO A 86 -5.25 19.27 10.82
N LYS A 87 -6.06 20.33 10.76
CA LYS A 87 -6.25 21.28 11.87
C LYS A 87 -6.87 20.59 13.08
N ASP A 88 -7.83 19.69 12.82
CA ASP A 88 -8.42 18.78 13.79
C ASP A 88 -8.28 17.33 13.31
N ARG A 89 -7.68 16.47 14.14
CA ARG A 89 -7.51 15.04 13.84
C ARG A 89 -8.85 14.30 13.76
N SER A 90 -9.93 14.86 14.31
CA SER A 90 -11.27 14.28 14.22
C SER A 90 -11.80 14.23 12.78
N GLU A 91 -11.47 15.23 11.95
CA GLU A 91 -11.88 15.28 10.54
C GLU A 91 -11.21 14.16 9.74
N LEU A 92 -9.91 13.95 9.94
CA LEU A 92 -9.19 12.84 9.32
C LEU A 92 -9.68 11.49 9.87
N GLY A 93 -10.05 11.43 11.15
CA GLY A 93 -10.73 10.29 11.75
C GLY A 93 -12.08 9.98 11.09
N ALA A 94 -12.87 11.01 10.78
CA ALA A 94 -14.14 10.87 10.08
C ALA A 94 -13.94 10.37 8.64
N TRP A 95 -12.92 10.86 7.93
CA TRP A 95 -12.55 10.35 6.61
C TRP A 95 -12.19 8.85 6.67
N PHE A 96 -11.41 8.41 7.67
CA PHE A 96 -11.16 6.97 7.88
C PHE A 96 -12.42 6.17 8.22
N GLY A 97 -13.43 6.81 8.83
CA GLY A 97 -14.73 6.21 9.13
C GLY A 97 -15.67 6.13 7.92
N THR A 98 -15.38 6.84 6.83
CA THR A 98 -16.19 6.88 5.60
C THR A 98 -15.38 6.41 4.40
N THR A 99 -14.68 7.31 3.70
CA THR A 99 -13.89 7.04 2.49
C THR A 99 -12.76 6.05 2.75
N GLY A 100 -12.07 6.19 3.87
CA GLY A 100 -10.95 5.31 4.24
C GLY A 100 -11.38 3.99 4.89
N LYS A 101 -12.69 3.69 4.97
CA LYS A 101 -13.20 2.55 5.72
C LYS A 101 -13.20 1.28 4.89
N TRP A 102 -12.52 0.25 5.38
CA TRP A 102 -12.40 -1.04 4.70
C TRP A 102 -13.74 -1.65 4.29
N GLU A 103 -14.66 -1.81 5.24
CA GLU A 103 -15.85 -2.65 5.05
C GLU A 103 -16.80 -2.08 3.99
N THR A 104 -16.97 -0.76 3.98
CA THR A 104 -18.02 -0.10 3.18
C THR A 104 -17.49 0.67 1.97
N SER A 105 -16.22 1.10 1.98
CA SER A 105 -15.67 1.90 0.88
C SER A 105 -14.60 1.15 0.10
N ILE A 106 -13.64 0.53 0.79
CA ILE A 106 -12.44 -0.02 0.13
C ILE A 106 -12.66 -1.44 -0.38
N ARG A 107 -13.21 -2.34 0.45
CA ARG A 107 -13.43 -3.75 0.12
C ARG A 107 -14.27 -3.95 -1.14
N PRO A 108 -15.36 -3.18 -1.38
CA PRO A 108 -16.13 -3.26 -2.63
C PRO A 108 -15.35 -2.85 -3.89
N THR A 109 -14.25 -2.12 -3.76
CA THR A 109 -13.34 -1.80 -4.88
C THR A 109 -12.19 -2.81 -4.96
N PHE A 110 -11.69 -3.26 -3.82
CA PHE A 110 -10.55 -4.18 -3.74
C PHE A 110 -10.86 -5.55 -4.32
N ILE A 111 -12.00 -6.16 -3.96
CA ILE A 111 -12.35 -7.50 -4.44
C ILE A 111 -12.47 -7.54 -5.97
N PRO A 112 -13.23 -6.63 -6.62
CA PRO A 112 -13.28 -6.57 -8.09
C PRO A 112 -11.93 -6.29 -8.73
N ALA A 113 -11.05 -5.52 -8.08
CA ALA A 113 -9.71 -5.28 -8.61
C ALA A 113 -8.87 -6.57 -8.68
N VAL A 114 -8.90 -7.39 -7.62
CA VAL A 114 -8.22 -8.69 -7.59
C VAL A 114 -8.81 -9.63 -8.64
N ALA A 115 -10.15 -9.72 -8.73
CA ALA A 115 -10.84 -10.54 -9.73
C ALA A 115 -10.46 -10.12 -11.15
N HIS A 116 -10.51 -8.82 -11.45
CA HIS A 116 -10.16 -8.27 -12.77
C HIS A 116 -8.73 -8.62 -13.18
N MET A 117 -7.77 -8.58 -12.23
CA MET A 117 -6.40 -8.97 -12.53
C MET A 117 -6.30 -10.44 -12.95
N LYS A 118 -7.07 -11.33 -12.32
CA LYS A 118 -7.10 -12.77 -12.65
C LYS A 118 -7.83 -13.04 -13.97
N GLU A 119 -9.04 -12.52 -14.10
CA GLU A 119 -9.96 -12.85 -15.20
C GLU A 119 -9.63 -12.15 -16.53
N HIS A 120 -9.12 -10.92 -16.46
CA HIS A 120 -8.96 -10.08 -17.64
C HIS A 120 -7.52 -9.67 -17.92
N ARG A 121 -6.61 -9.87 -16.96
CA ARG A 121 -5.19 -9.50 -17.11
C ARG A 121 -4.22 -10.65 -16.92
N GLY A 122 -4.72 -11.89 -16.85
CA GLY A 122 -3.91 -13.11 -16.87
C GLY A 122 -3.05 -13.33 -15.61
N ALA A 123 -3.43 -12.72 -14.49
CA ALA A 123 -2.76 -12.98 -13.22
C ALA A 123 -3.19 -14.35 -12.66
N GLU A 124 -2.23 -15.18 -12.30
CA GLU A 124 -2.46 -16.46 -11.61
C GLU A 124 -2.50 -16.25 -10.09
N VAL A 125 -1.68 -15.31 -9.61
CA VAL A 125 -1.54 -14.97 -8.18
C VAL A 125 -1.49 -13.47 -8.00
N VAL A 126 -2.05 -12.99 -6.88
CA VAL A 126 -2.15 -11.56 -6.58
C VAL A 126 -1.59 -11.28 -5.19
N GLY A 127 -0.71 -10.29 -5.08
CA GLY A 127 -0.29 -9.68 -3.82
C GLY A 127 -0.91 -8.31 -3.63
N VAL A 128 -0.77 -7.77 -2.42
CA VAL A 128 -1.23 -6.40 -2.08
C VAL A 128 -0.11 -5.60 -1.45
N THR A 129 0.06 -4.35 -1.88
CA THR A 129 1.03 -3.40 -1.32
C THR A 129 0.32 -2.16 -0.81
N GLY A 130 0.67 -1.70 0.40
CA GLY A 130 0.00 -0.58 1.06
C GLY A 130 0.95 0.50 1.60
N PHE A 131 0.63 1.76 1.33
CA PHE A 131 1.41 2.93 1.72
C PHE A 131 0.65 3.76 2.76
N CYS A 132 1.25 4.12 3.90
CA CYS A 132 0.57 4.92 4.95
C CYS A 132 -0.71 4.19 5.44
N TRP A 133 -1.88 4.82 5.34
CA TRP A 133 -3.19 4.22 5.62
C TRP A 133 -3.45 2.98 4.76
N GLY A 134 -2.94 2.96 3.51
CA GLY A 134 -2.98 1.79 2.64
C GLY A 134 -2.30 0.57 3.27
N GLY A 135 -1.38 0.75 4.23
CA GLY A 135 -0.78 -0.35 5.00
C GLY A 135 -1.78 -1.13 5.85
N MET A 136 -2.71 -0.43 6.52
CA MET A 136 -3.81 -1.09 7.24
C MET A 136 -4.76 -1.80 6.28
N ILE A 137 -5.02 -1.21 5.11
CA ILE A 137 -5.83 -1.85 4.07
C ILE A 137 -5.16 -3.12 3.54
N ALA A 138 -3.85 -3.09 3.27
CA ALA A 138 -3.09 -4.25 2.83
C ALA A 138 -3.13 -5.37 3.87
N MET A 139 -3.02 -5.05 5.16
CA MET A 139 -3.17 -6.02 6.25
C MET A 139 -4.59 -6.60 6.31
N LYS A 140 -5.64 -5.78 6.19
CA LYS A 140 -7.03 -6.27 6.13
C LYS A 140 -7.30 -7.17 4.92
N ALA A 141 -6.70 -6.84 3.77
CA ALA A 141 -6.80 -7.68 2.58
C ALA A 141 -6.04 -9.01 2.77
N ALA A 142 -4.88 -8.99 3.43
CA ALA A 142 -4.13 -10.19 3.81
C ALA A 142 -4.86 -11.07 4.85
N SER A 143 -5.92 -10.57 5.50
CA SER A 143 -6.80 -11.33 6.39
C SER A 143 -7.97 -12.02 5.68
N LEU A 144 -8.22 -11.68 4.40
CA LEU A 144 -9.22 -12.40 3.60
C LEU A 144 -8.80 -13.84 3.39
N ASP A 145 -9.77 -14.72 3.14
CA ASP A 145 -9.48 -16.07 2.68
C ASP A 145 -8.63 -16.00 1.40
N PRO A 146 -7.41 -16.57 1.39
CA PRO A 146 -6.50 -16.48 0.25
C PRO A 146 -7.03 -17.16 -1.03
N ASP A 147 -8.05 -18.03 -0.93
CA ASP A 147 -8.66 -18.71 -2.06
C ASP A 147 -10.01 -18.10 -2.50
N ALA A 148 -10.48 -17.06 -1.79
CA ALA A 148 -11.65 -16.30 -2.23
C ALA A 148 -11.33 -15.43 -3.46
N GLU A 149 -12.38 -14.91 -4.10
CA GLU A 149 -12.30 -14.01 -5.26
C GLU A 149 -11.30 -12.85 -5.03
N GLY A 150 -11.45 -12.15 -3.91
CA GLY A 150 -10.56 -11.08 -3.45
C GLY A 150 -9.32 -11.54 -2.68
N GLY A 151 -9.05 -12.84 -2.64
CA GLY A 151 -7.93 -13.44 -1.92
C GLY A 151 -6.59 -13.09 -2.56
N VAL A 152 -5.64 -12.69 -1.72
CA VAL A 152 -4.24 -12.42 -2.08
C VAL A 152 -3.33 -13.49 -1.46
N LYS A 153 -2.11 -13.65 -1.99
CA LYS A 153 -1.13 -14.64 -1.54
C LYS A 153 0.02 -14.04 -0.71
N ALA A 154 0.20 -12.73 -0.75
CA ALA A 154 1.18 -12.01 0.08
C ALA A 154 0.78 -10.54 0.26
N GLY A 155 1.11 -9.95 1.40
CA GLY A 155 0.88 -8.54 1.72
C GLY A 155 2.17 -7.77 2.00
N GLY A 156 2.17 -6.46 1.82
CA GLY A 156 3.33 -5.65 2.11
C GLY A 156 2.96 -4.22 2.45
N THR A 157 3.70 -3.59 3.35
CA THR A 157 3.49 -2.19 3.69
C THR A 157 4.76 -1.43 3.99
N VAL A 158 4.77 -0.14 3.62
CA VAL A 158 5.83 0.81 3.93
C VAL A 158 5.23 2.05 4.58
N HIS A 159 5.95 2.59 5.57
CA HIS A 159 5.55 3.66 6.48
C HIS A 159 4.07 3.53 6.89
N PRO A 160 3.68 2.40 7.50
CA PRO A 160 2.27 2.08 7.71
C PRO A 160 1.62 2.99 8.76
N ALA A 161 0.29 3.10 8.68
CA ALA A 161 -0.53 3.69 9.72
C ALA A 161 -1.55 2.66 10.22
N MET A 162 -1.94 2.76 11.49
CA MET A 162 -3.07 2.00 12.08
C MET A 162 -2.90 0.47 12.06
N LEU A 163 -1.67 -0.04 12.14
CA LEU A 163 -1.46 -1.47 12.41
C LEU A 163 -1.59 -1.76 13.91
N SER A 164 -2.12 -2.93 14.21
CA SER A 164 -2.22 -3.46 15.58
C SER A 164 -1.92 -4.95 15.61
N ALA A 165 -1.49 -5.45 16.77
CA ALA A 165 -1.31 -6.87 17.01
C ALA A 165 -2.64 -7.64 16.86
N GLU A 166 -3.77 -7.00 17.18
CA GLU A 166 -5.12 -7.55 16.97
C GLU A 166 -5.40 -7.77 15.49
N LEU A 167 -5.13 -6.77 14.63
CA LEU A 167 -5.31 -6.92 13.18
C LEU A 167 -4.44 -8.06 12.61
N ALA A 168 -3.23 -8.25 13.14
CA ALA A 168 -2.34 -9.33 12.73
C ALA A 168 -2.85 -10.74 13.11
N GLN A 169 -3.80 -10.85 14.07
CA GLN A 169 -4.40 -12.15 14.41
C GLN A 169 -5.22 -12.71 13.25
N ASP A 170 -5.79 -11.87 12.41
CA ASP A 170 -6.64 -12.32 11.31
C ASP A 170 -5.87 -12.57 10.01
N VAL A 171 -4.61 -12.15 9.93
CA VAL A 171 -3.78 -12.29 8.72
C VAL A 171 -3.54 -13.76 8.40
N LYS A 172 -3.71 -14.11 7.12
CA LYS A 172 -3.65 -15.49 6.61
C LYS A 172 -2.52 -15.75 5.60
N VAL A 173 -1.75 -14.72 5.26
CA VAL A 173 -0.65 -14.80 4.28
C VAL A 173 0.60 -14.08 4.77
N PRO A 174 1.80 -14.39 4.22
CA PRO A 174 3.03 -13.67 4.54
C PRO A 174 2.89 -12.15 4.37
N VAL A 175 3.51 -11.39 5.26
CA VAL A 175 3.56 -9.92 5.18
C VAL A 175 4.98 -9.37 5.36
N LEU A 176 5.33 -8.37 4.54
CA LEU A 176 6.48 -7.48 4.75
C LEU A 176 6.04 -6.16 5.41
N ILE A 177 6.63 -5.80 6.56
CA ILE A 177 6.35 -4.53 7.25
C ILE A 177 7.60 -3.65 7.22
N MET A 178 7.47 -2.42 6.71
CA MET A 178 8.58 -1.47 6.63
C MET A 178 8.27 -0.09 7.23
N PRO A 179 8.42 0.09 8.56
CA PRO A 179 8.19 1.38 9.19
C PRO A 179 9.29 2.39 8.88
N SER A 180 8.96 3.68 8.87
CA SER A 180 9.93 4.78 8.86
C SER A 180 10.42 5.10 10.28
N GLY A 181 11.41 5.99 10.41
CA GLY A 181 11.95 6.43 11.69
C GLY A 181 10.94 7.17 12.57
N GLU A 182 9.94 7.81 11.94
CA GLU A 182 8.86 8.52 12.63
C GLU A 182 7.69 7.59 13.05
N ASP A 183 7.64 6.37 12.49
CA ASP A 183 6.58 5.42 12.78
C ASP A 183 6.86 4.65 14.08
N PRO A 184 5.81 4.12 14.75
CA PRO A 184 5.99 3.08 15.76
C PRO A 184 6.80 1.90 15.21
N ASP A 185 7.46 1.14 16.08
CA ASP A 185 8.25 -0.02 15.65
C ASP A 185 7.40 -1.15 15.05
N HIS A 186 6.10 -1.22 15.33
CA HIS A 186 5.25 -2.33 14.91
C HIS A 186 5.81 -3.73 15.23
N LEU A 187 6.76 -3.86 16.16
CA LEU A 187 7.32 -5.15 16.59
C LEU A 187 6.24 -6.06 17.20
N PRO A 188 5.29 -5.55 18.01
CA PRO A 188 4.16 -6.37 18.48
C PRO A 188 3.31 -6.96 17.34
N VAL A 189 3.23 -6.28 16.19
CA VAL A 189 2.54 -6.79 15.00
C VAL A 189 3.36 -7.94 14.39
N LYS A 190 4.68 -7.74 14.24
CA LYS A 190 5.61 -8.75 13.74
C LYS A 190 5.62 -10.01 14.60
N GLU A 191 5.63 -9.87 15.93
CA GLU A 191 5.60 -11.01 16.87
C GLU A 191 4.35 -11.89 16.72
N VAL A 192 3.20 -11.30 16.37
CA VAL A 192 1.98 -12.06 16.08
C VAL A 192 2.12 -12.82 14.76
N LEU A 193 2.65 -12.15 13.72
CA LEU A 193 2.87 -12.75 12.41
C LEU A 193 3.89 -13.90 12.46
N ASP A 194 4.91 -13.80 13.29
CA ASP A 194 5.97 -14.81 13.44
C ASP A 194 5.49 -16.13 14.05
N LYS A 195 4.36 -16.08 14.78
CA LYS A 195 3.73 -17.27 15.36
C LYS A 195 2.77 -17.96 14.39
N LYS A 196 2.55 -17.39 13.19
CA LYS A 196 1.69 -17.99 12.16
C LYS A 196 2.43 -19.14 11.44
N PRO A 197 1.71 -20.09 10.81
CA PRO A 197 2.33 -21.16 10.03
C PRO A 197 3.25 -20.68 8.89
N PHE A 198 3.09 -19.43 8.44
CA PHE A 198 3.89 -18.77 7.42
C PHE A 198 4.86 -17.72 7.99
N GLY A 199 5.05 -17.69 9.31
CA GLY A 199 5.81 -16.64 10.01
C GLY A 199 7.27 -16.54 9.57
N ASP A 200 7.87 -17.66 9.14
CA ASP A 200 9.22 -17.71 8.56
C ASP A 200 9.36 -16.92 7.25
N LYS A 201 8.25 -16.66 6.56
CA LYS A 201 8.17 -15.83 5.36
C LYS A 201 7.89 -14.36 5.64
N CYS A 202 7.44 -14.02 6.85
CA CYS A 202 7.15 -12.64 7.24
C CYS A 202 8.45 -11.85 7.44
N GLN A 203 8.51 -10.65 6.88
CA GLN A 203 9.71 -9.81 6.92
C GLN A 203 9.43 -8.47 7.60
N TYR A 204 10.46 -7.92 8.24
CA TYR A 204 10.40 -6.63 8.91
C TYR A 204 11.69 -5.85 8.61
N ARG A 205 11.57 -4.62 8.11
CA ARG A 205 12.72 -3.76 7.79
C ARG A 205 12.38 -2.30 8.07
N ARG A 206 13.06 -1.71 9.06
CA ARG A 206 12.86 -0.31 9.41
C ARG A 206 13.78 0.61 8.60
N PHE A 207 13.29 1.82 8.32
CA PHE A 207 14.02 2.92 7.69
C PHE A 207 14.15 4.09 8.67
N ASP A 208 15.05 3.93 9.65
CA ASP A 208 15.19 4.87 10.79
C ASP A 208 15.58 6.30 10.39
N ASP A 209 16.20 6.47 9.23
CA ASP A 209 16.61 7.76 8.68
C ASP A 209 15.53 8.45 7.84
N MET A 210 14.36 7.84 7.66
CA MET A 210 13.29 8.34 6.82
C MET A 210 12.07 8.84 7.60
N HIS A 211 11.38 9.81 7.02
CA HIS A 211 10.10 10.32 7.52
C HIS A 211 8.91 9.48 7.02
N HIS A 212 7.75 9.66 7.64
CA HIS A 212 6.53 9.01 7.18
C HIS A 212 6.14 9.51 5.77
N GLY A 213 5.87 8.58 4.85
CA GLY A 213 5.51 8.90 3.47
C GLY A 213 6.68 9.07 2.49
N PHE A 214 7.93 8.83 2.90
CA PHE A 214 9.13 8.94 2.05
C PHE A 214 9.07 8.09 0.76
N CYS A 215 8.27 7.02 0.75
CA CYS A 215 8.12 6.08 -0.37
C CYS A 215 6.76 6.26 -1.08
N ALA A 216 6.07 7.39 -0.87
CA ALA A 216 4.76 7.69 -1.46
C ALA A 216 4.69 9.17 -1.88
N ALA A 217 3.53 9.84 -1.77
CA ALA A 217 3.34 11.20 -2.27
C ALA A 217 4.26 12.26 -1.63
N ARG A 218 4.89 11.93 -0.51
CA ARG A 218 5.76 12.83 0.27
C ARG A 218 7.25 12.58 0.05
N GLY A 219 7.61 11.60 -0.78
CA GLY A 219 9.01 11.34 -1.14
C GLY A 219 9.59 12.46 -2.00
N ASP A 220 10.67 13.07 -1.54
CA ASP A 220 11.52 13.95 -2.32
C ASP A 220 12.66 13.14 -2.93
N TRP A 221 12.44 12.57 -4.12
CA TRP A 221 13.46 11.74 -4.78
C TRP A 221 14.44 12.55 -5.63
N ALA A 222 14.38 13.89 -5.60
CA ALA A 222 15.51 14.71 -6.03
C ALA A 222 16.60 14.73 -4.97
N ASN A 223 16.25 14.51 -3.70
CA ASN A 223 17.20 14.23 -2.63
C ASN A 223 17.77 12.80 -2.77
N ALA A 224 19.09 12.70 -2.94
CA ALA A 224 19.75 11.42 -3.19
C ALA A 224 19.58 10.38 -2.06
N VAL A 225 19.48 10.81 -0.80
CA VAL A 225 19.30 9.90 0.34
C VAL A 225 17.90 9.31 0.30
N GLN A 226 16.87 10.15 0.14
CA GLN A 226 15.49 9.66 0.05
C GLN A 226 15.27 8.80 -1.19
N ALA A 227 15.82 9.18 -2.34
CA ALA A 227 15.77 8.38 -3.56
C ALA A 227 16.37 6.98 -3.34
N THR A 228 17.53 6.91 -2.67
CA THR A 228 18.19 5.64 -2.34
C THR A 228 17.32 4.79 -1.41
N ARG A 229 16.75 5.38 -0.34
CA ARG A 229 15.88 4.64 0.59
C ARG A 229 14.57 4.19 -0.03
N ALA A 230 13.96 5.01 -0.88
CA ALA A 230 12.78 4.61 -1.64
C ALA A 230 13.10 3.43 -2.56
N ALA A 231 14.22 3.49 -3.30
CA ALA A 231 14.66 2.37 -4.15
C ALA A 231 14.91 1.09 -3.34
N GLU A 232 15.54 1.20 -2.16
CA GLU A 232 15.75 0.06 -1.25
C GLU A 232 14.45 -0.54 -0.70
N ALA A 233 13.43 0.28 -0.42
CA ALA A 233 12.12 -0.19 0.01
C ALA A 233 11.38 -0.90 -1.12
N ILE A 234 11.44 -0.35 -2.34
CA ILE A 234 10.84 -0.95 -3.54
C ILE A 234 11.53 -2.28 -3.89
N ASP A 235 12.85 -2.36 -3.80
CA ASP A 235 13.61 -3.60 -3.98
C ASP A 235 13.24 -4.66 -2.93
N ALA A 236 13.04 -4.26 -1.67
CA ALA A 236 12.57 -5.17 -0.63
C ALA A 236 11.18 -5.74 -0.95
N PHE A 237 10.24 -4.92 -1.43
CA PHE A 237 8.95 -5.39 -1.93
C PHE A 237 9.11 -6.38 -3.09
N VAL A 238 9.90 -6.03 -4.10
CA VAL A 238 10.14 -6.89 -5.27
C VAL A 238 10.65 -8.26 -4.83
N LYS A 239 11.71 -8.31 -4.02
CA LYS A 239 12.28 -9.57 -3.51
C LYS A 239 11.26 -10.37 -2.71
N PHE A 240 10.49 -9.71 -1.86
CA PHE A 240 9.45 -10.35 -1.06
C PHE A 240 8.35 -10.97 -1.94
N TYR A 241 7.81 -10.24 -2.91
CA TYR A 241 6.76 -10.76 -3.79
C TYR A 241 7.27 -11.79 -4.77
N THR A 242 8.51 -11.68 -5.27
CA THR A 242 9.11 -12.70 -6.13
C THR A 242 9.17 -14.07 -5.43
N ALA A 243 9.40 -14.09 -4.11
CA ALA A 243 9.51 -15.31 -3.32
C ALA A 243 8.16 -15.86 -2.81
N ASN A 244 7.13 -15.02 -2.70
CA ASN A 244 5.87 -15.37 -2.01
C ASN A 244 4.62 -15.38 -2.90
N LEU A 245 4.74 -14.90 -4.14
CA LEU A 245 3.76 -15.08 -5.22
C LEU A 245 4.29 -16.11 -6.19
#